data_AF-A0AAW9IH21-F1
#
_entry.id   AF-A0AAW9IH21-F1
#
_cell.length_a   1.000
_cell.length_b   1.000
_cell.length_c   1.000
_cell.angle_alpha   90.00
_cell.angle_beta   90.00
_cell.angle_gamma   90.00
#
_symmetry.space_group_name_H-M   'P 1'
#
loop_
_entity.id
_entity.type
_entity.pdbx_description
1 polymer ?
#
loop_
_entity_poly.entity_id
_entity_poly.type
_entity_poly.pdbx_seq_one_letter_code
_entity_poly.pdbx_strand_id
1 'polypeptide(L)'
;MSGRIASCELKTGCNEQIEAIVRLPEEKRSVIFGTVLDSNRMPVADAVVKLLQIVDGCRYPYPLTHTFTDCHGQFLLGPLCPNTKYMLKIYKDNIVIRCAELETSSYNGKCIGKPDNGGHKSPKLFQDKTSSECDC
;
A
#
# COMPACT_ATOMS: atom_id res chain seq x y z
N MET A 1 -4.64 -5.74 -3.41
CA MET A 1 -4.28 -7.16 -3.58
C MET A 1 -5.05 -7.98 -2.56
N SER A 2 -6.00 -8.81 -3.00
CA SER A 2 -6.79 -9.65 -2.09
C SER A 2 -5.98 -10.88 -1.73
N GLY A 3 -5.61 -11.01 -0.45
CA GLY A 3 -4.88 -12.16 0.09
C GLY A 3 -5.74 -13.42 0.28
N ARG A 4 -7.00 -13.45 -0.18
CA ARG A 4 -7.92 -14.58 0.04
C ARG A 4 -7.38 -15.86 -0.60
N ILE A 5 -7.05 -16.85 0.23
CA ILE A 5 -6.55 -18.18 -0.15
C ILE A 5 -7.72 -19.10 -0.56
N ALA A 6 -8.85 -18.97 0.13
CA ALA A 6 -10.09 -19.67 -0.19
C ALA A 6 -11.29 -18.82 0.25
N SER A 7 -12.42 -19.02 -0.42
CA SER A 7 -13.71 -18.46 -0.04
C SER A 7 -14.77 -19.49 -0.39
N CYS A 8 -15.63 -19.83 0.55
CA CYS A 8 -16.77 -20.73 0.32
C CYS A 8 -18.04 -20.05 0.83
N GLU A 9 -19.09 -20.16 0.04
CA GLU A 9 -20.44 -19.73 0.41
C GLU A 9 -21.31 -20.98 0.54
N LEU A 10 -22.04 -21.08 1.64
CA LEU A 10 -22.88 -22.24 1.96
C LEU A 10 -24.26 -21.72 2.42
N LYS A 11 -25.31 -22.44 2.03
CA LYS A 11 -26.68 -22.21 2.50
C LYS A 11 -27.20 -23.50 3.12
N THR A 12 -27.79 -23.41 4.31
CA THR A 12 -28.37 -24.54 5.03
C THR A 12 -29.91 -24.50 5.01
N GLY A 13 -30.54 -25.66 5.21
CA GLY A 13 -31.99 -25.85 5.39
C GLY A 13 -32.41 -26.25 6.81
N CYS A 14 -33.72 -26.54 6.99
CA CYS A 14 -34.27 -26.98 8.28
C CYS A 14 -33.79 -28.40 8.64
N ASN A 15 -33.28 -28.57 9.87
CA ASN A 15 -32.70 -29.84 10.37
C ASN A 15 -31.53 -30.38 9.53
N GLU A 16 -30.69 -29.52 8.96
CA GLU A 16 -29.52 -29.92 8.17
C GLU A 16 -28.19 -29.70 8.93
N GLN A 17 -27.30 -30.69 8.88
CA GLN A 17 -25.92 -30.60 9.36
C GLN A 17 -24.95 -30.73 8.18
N ILE A 18 -24.04 -29.76 8.02
CA ILE A 18 -22.96 -29.82 7.04
C ILE A 18 -21.64 -30.13 7.78
N GLU A 19 -21.06 -31.29 7.50
CA GLU A 19 -19.68 -31.61 7.87
C GLU A 19 -18.77 -31.28 6.70
N ALA A 20 -18.06 -30.16 6.78
CA ALA A 20 -17.16 -29.70 5.73
C ALA A 20 -15.69 -29.97 6.06
N ILE A 21 -14.95 -30.54 5.12
CA ILE A 21 -13.48 -30.59 5.13
C ILE A 21 -12.97 -29.62 4.08
N VAL A 22 -12.36 -28.51 4.50
CA VAL A 22 -11.75 -27.54 3.59
C VAL A 22 -10.27 -27.87 3.40
N ARG A 23 -9.89 -28.25 2.17
CA ARG A 23 -8.48 -28.46 1.79
C ARG A 23 -7.97 -27.19 1.11
N LEU A 24 -6.96 -26.56 1.71
CA LEU A 24 -6.31 -25.40 1.10
C LEU A 24 -5.31 -25.86 0.01
N PRO A 25 -5.15 -25.10 -1.08
CA PRO A 25 -4.07 -25.33 -2.02
C PRO A 25 -2.71 -25.06 -1.36
N GLU A 26 -1.65 -25.56 -1.97
CA GLU A 26 -0.28 -25.24 -1.58
C GLU A 26 -0.06 -23.72 -1.61
N GLU A 27 0.29 -23.12 -0.47
CA GLU A 27 0.61 -21.71 -0.35
C GLU A 27 2.05 -21.47 -0.82
N LYS A 28 2.21 -20.72 -1.92
CA LYS A 28 3.53 -20.42 -2.52
C LYS A 28 4.01 -19.01 -2.24
N ARG A 29 3.16 -18.17 -1.65
CA ARG A 29 3.49 -16.77 -1.36
C ARG A 29 4.39 -16.69 -0.13
N SER A 30 5.31 -15.74 -0.16
CA SER A 30 6.25 -15.49 0.92
C SER A 30 5.75 -14.38 1.84
N VAL A 31 6.34 -14.28 3.02
CA VAL A 31 6.15 -13.16 3.93
C VAL A 31 7.51 -12.66 4.39
N ILE A 32 7.63 -11.36 4.63
CA ILE A 32 8.75 -10.82 5.38
C ILE A 32 8.23 -10.42 6.76
N PHE A 33 8.67 -11.17 7.77
CA PHE A 33 8.55 -10.78 9.16
C PHE A 33 9.93 -10.32 9.64
N GLY A 34 9.98 -9.19 10.34
CA GLY A 34 11.24 -8.66 10.82
C GLY A 34 11.07 -7.80 12.06
N THR A 35 12.21 -7.44 12.65
CA THR A 35 12.29 -6.57 13.82
C THR A 35 13.30 -5.47 13.54
N VAL A 36 12.93 -4.22 13.82
CA VAL A 36 13.81 -3.06 13.76
C VAL A 36 14.36 -2.79 15.15
N LEU A 37 15.69 -2.79 15.26
CA LEU A 37 16.42 -2.51 16.48
C LEU A 37 17.31 -1.27 16.27
N ASP A 38 17.51 -0.48 17.33
CA ASP A 38 18.46 0.64 17.33
C ASP A 38 19.91 0.17 17.55
N SER A 39 20.84 1.12 17.67
CA SER A 39 22.26 0.84 17.94
C SER A 39 22.52 0.13 19.27
N ASN A 40 21.58 0.23 20.21
CA ASN A 40 21.65 -0.40 21.52
C ASN A 40 20.90 -1.75 21.57
N ARG A 41 20.48 -2.28 20.41
CA ARG A 41 19.65 -3.49 20.29
C ARG A 41 18.25 -3.37 20.90
N MET A 42 17.77 -2.14 21.11
CA MET A 42 16.43 -1.91 21.65
C MET A 42 15.39 -1.84 20.51
N PRO A 43 14.18 -2.37 20.71
CA PRO A 43 13.11 -2.28 19.73
C PRO A 43 12.77 -0.84 19.34
N VAL A 44 12.57 -0.62 18.05
CA VAL A 44 12.17 0.70 17.52
C VAL A 44 10.70 0.65 17.11
N ALA A 45 9.84 1.23 17.94
CA ALA A 45 8.40 1.34 17.63
C ALA A 45 8.13 2.42 16.57
N ASP A 46 7.02 2.29 15.83
CA ASP A 46 6.52 3.24 14.84
C ASP A 46 7.52 3.63 13.72
N ALA A 47 8.58 2.83 13.51
CA ALA A 47 9.42 2.95 12.32
C ALA A 47 8.60 2.60 11.07
N VAL A 48 8.65 3.48 10.07
CA VAL A 48 8.08 3.25 8.73
C VAL A 48 8.96 2.25 7.99
N VAL A 49 8.37 1.16 7.53
CA VAL A 49 9.01 0.16 6.68
C VAL A 49 8.34 0.19 5.31
N LYS A 50 9.06 0.67 4.30
CA LYS A 50 8.59 0.69 2.90
C LYS A 50 9.09 -0.54 2.16
N LEU A 51 8.19 -1.20 1.45
CA LEU A 51 8.49 -2.32 0.56
C LEU A 51 8.50 -1.84 -0.88
N LEU A 52 9.59 -2.13 -1.57
CA LEU A 52 9.74 -1.87 -3.00
C LEU A 52 10.16 -3.16 -3.72
N GLN A 53 9.70 -3.34 -4.96
CA GLN A 53 10.14 -4.42 -5.83
C GLN A 53 11.31 -3.96 -6.69
N ILE A 54 12.37 -4.76 -6.73
CA ILE A 54 13.49 -4.56 -7.66
C ILE A 54 13.17 -5.33 -8.93
N VAL A 55 13.20 -4.63 -10.07
CA VAL A 55 13.04 -5.22 -11.40
C VAL A 55 14.31 -4.96 -12.17
N ASP A 56 14.94 -6.02 -12.68
CA ASP A 56 16.20 -5.93 -13.42
C ASP A 56 15.98 -5.08 -14.69
N GLY A 57 16.88 -4.13 -14.95
CA GLY A 57 16.77 -3.17 -16.06
C GLY A 57 15.99 -1.88 -15.74
N CYS A 58 15.31 -1.78 -14.60
CA CYS A 58 14.65 -0.54 -14.17
C CYS A 58 15.59 0.36 -13.35
N ARG A 59 15.63 1.66 -13.66
CA ARG A 59 16.45 2.64 -12.91
C ARG A 59 15.97 2.84 -11.47
N TYR A 60 14.66 2.76 -11.25
CA TYR A 60 14.05 2.94 -9.94
C TYR A 60 13.16 1.75 -9.58
N PRO A 61 13.19 1.31 -8.31
CA PRO A 61 12.37 0.21 -7.84
C PRO A 61 10.91 0.64 -7.65
N TYR A 62 9.98 -0.28 -7.88
CA TYR A 62 8.55 -0.02 -7.82
C TYR A 62 8.06 -0.03 -6.37
N PRO A 63 7.41 1.04 -5.87
CA PRO A 63 6.82 1.03 -4.54
C PRO A 63 5.62 0.08 -4.50
N LEU A 64 5.60 -0.85 -3.54
CA LEU A 64 4.50 -1.80 -3.38
C LEU A 64 3.56 -1.42 -2.24
N THR A 65 4.12 -1.25 -1.04
CA THR A 65 3.34 -0.93 0.16
C THR A 65 4.28 -0.43 1.27
N HIS A 66 3.71 -0.07 2.41
CA HIS A 66 4.45 0.23 3.63
C HIS A 66 3.69 -0.30 4.84
N THR A 67 4.40 -0.44 5.95
CA THR A 67 3.82 -0.72 7.27
C THR A 67 4.60 0.06 8.33
N PHE A 68 4.14 -0.01 9.57
CA PHE A 68 4.81 0.53 10.73
C PHE A 68 5.20 -0.62 11.66
N THR A 69 6.28 -0.44 12.40
CA THR A 69 6.66 -1.38 13.46
C THR A 69 5.80 -1.18 14.70
N ASP A 70 5.50 -2.28 15.39
CA ASP A 70 4.77 -2.26 16.67
C ASP A 70 5.66 -1.88 17.87
N CYS A 71 5.13 -1.96 19.09
CA CYS A 71 5.87 -1.65 20.32
C CYS A 71 7.07 -2.58 20.59
N HIS A 72 7.14 -3.74 19.92
CA HIS A 72 8.26 -4.67 19.95
C HIS A 72 9.20 -4.48 18.75
N GLY A 73 9.03 -3.40 17.98
CA GLY A 73 9.81 -3.11 16.79
C GLY A 73 9.51 -4.06 15.63
N GLN A 74 8.44 -4.86 15.71
CA GLN A 74 8.14 -5.91 14.74
C GLN A 74 7.30 -5.38 13.59
N PHE A 75 7.55 -5.89 12.39
CA PHE A 75 6.75 -5.62 11.21
C PHE A 75 6.48 -6.89 10.42
N LEU A 76 5.36 -6.89 9.69
CA LEU A 76 4.97 -7.96 8.80
C LEU A 76 4.56 -7.39 7.44
N LEU A 77 5.14 -7.91 6.37
CA LEU A 77 4.86 -7.53 4.99
C LEU A 77 4.58 -8.77 4.15
N GLY A 78 3.36 -8.85 3.63
CA GLY A 78 2.96 -9.88 2.69
C GLY A 78 1.44 -9.92 2.49
N PRO A 79 0.93 -10.92 1.77
CA PRO A 79 1.69 -11.97 1.08
C PRO A 79 2.51 -11.41 -0.11
N LEU A 80 3.66 -12.02 -0.40
CA LEU A 80 4.62 -11.62 -1.43
C LEU A 80 4.78 -12.72 -2.50
N CYS A 81 5.17 -12.32 -3.71
CA CYS A 81 5.49 -13.28 -4.76
C CYS A 81 6.79 -14.03 -4.40
N PRO A 82 6.84 -15.36 -4.55
CA PRO A 82 8.09 -16.11 -4.37
C PRO A 82 9.11 -15.72 -5.44
N ASN A 83 10.39 -16.03 -5.20
CA ASN A 83 11.49 -15.84 -6.15
C ASN A 83 11.62 -14.41 -6.71
N THR A 84 11.14 -13.41 -5.95
CA THR A 84 11.12 -12.00 -6.36
C THR A 84 12.10 -11.20 -5.50
N LYS A 85 12.86 -10.28 -6.12
CA LYS A 85 13.79 -9.39 -5.40
C LYS A 85 13.03 -8.20 -4.83
N TYR A 86 13.14 -8.00 -3.53
CA TYR A 86 12.53 -6.88 -2.81
C TYR A 86 13.59 -6.04 -2.12
N MET A 87 13.26 -4.77 -1.89
CA MET A 87 14.03 -3.83 -1.09
C MET A 87 13.16 -3.28 0.03
N LEU A 88 13.68 -3.31 1.25
CA LEU A 88 13.12 -2.58 2.37
C LEU A 88 13.84 -1.24 2.54
N LYS A 89 13.06 -0.18 2.75
CA LYS A 89 13.58 1.10 3.24
C LYS A 89 12.94 1.40 4.59
N ILE A 90 13.76 1.50 5.63
CA ILE A 90 13.32 1.63 7.02
C ILE A 90 13.67 3.03 7.49
N TYR A 91 12.72 3.65 8.20
CA TYR A 91 12.72 5.06 8.51
C TYR A 91 12.12 5.28 9.90
N LYS A 92 12.82 5.97 10.80
CA LYS A 92 12.31 6.42 12.10
C LYS A 92 12.94 7.78 12.42
N ASP A 93 12.14 8.71 12.97
CA ASP A 93 12.47 10.03 13.55
C ASP A 93 13.51 10.91 12.82
N ASN A 94 13.29 12.24 12.78
CA ASN A 94 14.25 13.21 12.23
C ASN A 94 14.70 12.97 10.77
N ILE A 95 13.89 12.30 9.96
CA ILE A 95 14.25 12.01 8.57
C ILE A 95 13.89 13.20 7.69
N VAL A 96 14.92 13.83 7.12
CA VAL A 96 14.73 14.83 6.06
C VAL A 96 14.76 14.11 4.71
N ILE A 97 13.59 13.88 4.12
CA ILE A 97 13.43 13.40 2.74
C ILE A 97 13.03 14.60 1.87
N ARG A 98 13.79 14.90 0.81
CA ARG A 98 13.42 15.91 -0.19
C ARG A 98 13.64 15.40 -1.60
N CYS A 99 12.56 15.28 -2.36
CA CYS A 99 12.58 15.26 -3.83
C CYS A 99 11.46 16.17 -4.34
N ALA A 100 11.82 17.11 -5.22
CA ALA A 100 10.95 18.10 -5.87
C ALA A 100 11.05 17.89 -7.40
N GLU A 101 10.10 18.28 -8.24
CA GLU A 101 9.26 19.48 -8.16
C GLU A 101 7.90 19.27 -8.84
N LEU A 102 6.85 19.91 -8.31
CA LEU A 102 5.51 19.88 -8.87
C LEU A 102 4.88 21.28 -8.80
N GLU A 103 4.62 21.88 -9.96
CA GLU A 103 3.72 23.02 -10.12
C GLU A 103 2.35 22.48 -10.57
N THR A 104 1.30 22.83 -9.83
CA THR A 104 -0.07 22.32 -10.03
C THR A 104 -1.05 23.47 -10.23
N SER A 105 -2.03 23.34 -11.15
CA SER A 105 -3.19 24.24 -11.25
C SER A 105 -4.50 23.56 -10.86
N SER A 106 -5.48 24.37 -10.44
CA SER A 106 -6.50 24.03 -9.44
C SER A 106 -7.61 23.08 -9.90
N TYR A 107 -7.85 22.03 -9.12
CA TYR A 107 -9.10 21.27 -9.11
C TYR A 107 -9.81 21.44 -7.75
N ASN A 108 -11.07 21.88 -7.76
CA ASN A 108 -11.89 21.93 -6.55
C ASN A 108 -12.51 20.56 -6.26
N GLY A 109 -11.73 19.70 -5.60
CA GLY A 109 -12.20 18.42 -5.07
C GLY A 109 -12.78 18.55 -3.67
N LYS A 110 -13.78 17.73 -3.33
CA LYS A 110 -14.28 17.56 -1.95
C LYS A 110 -13.46 16.48 -1.22
N CYS A 111 -13.08 16.75 0.03
CA CYS A 111 -12.29 15.83 0.86
C CYS A 111 -13.12 14.66 1.43
N ILE A 112 -12.46 13.52 1.68
CA ILE A 112 -12.99 12.44 2.53
C ILE A 112 -13.06 12.97 3.98
N GLY A 113 -14.26 12.97 4.57
CA GLY A 113 -14.47 13.28 6.00
C GLY A 113 -15.32 14.51 6.34
N LYS A 114 -15.85 15.25 5.36
CA LYS A 114 -16.78 16.37 5.64
C LYS A 114 -18.20 16.05 5.13
N PRO A 115 -19.24 16.01 5.98
CA PRO A 115 -20.60 15.92 5.48
C PRO A 115 -21.01 17.26 4.85
N ASP A 116 -21.73 17.19 3.73
CA ASP A 116 -22.12 18.33 2.91
C ASP A 116 -23.21 19.17 3.59
N ASN A 117 -22.95 20.46 3.77
CA ASN A 117 -24.00 21.45 4.05
C ASN A 117 -23.89 22.63 3.07
N GLY A 118 -24.56 22.48 1.91
CA GLY A 118 -25.23 23.53 1.14
C GLY A 118 -24.42 24.57 0.34
N GLY A 119 -24.74 24.69 -0.97
CA GLY A 119 -24.96 25.99 -1.63
C GLY A 119 -23.96 26.52 -2.67
N HIS A 120 -24.27 26.31 -3.96
CA HIS A 120 -23.93 27.04 -5.21
C HIS A 120 -22.96 28.25 -5.24
N LYS A 121 -22.04 28.29 -6.23
CA LYS A 121 -22.17 28.92 -7.58
C LYS A 121 -20.86 28.76 -8.41
N SER A 122 -20.98 28.51 -9.71
CA SER A 122 -19.86 28.21 -10.64
C SER A 122 -19.21 29.48 -11.25
N PRO A 123 -17.88 29.53 -11.47
CA PRO A 123 -17.26 30.55 -12.32
C PRO A 123 -16.93 30.07 -13.75
N LYS A 124 -16.79 31.04 -14.66
CA LYS A 124 -16.75 30.92 -16.13
C LYS A 124 -15.41 30.44 -16.70
N LEU A 125 -15.49 29.79 -17.86
CA LEU A 125 -14.44 29.16 -18.67
C LEU A 125 -13.48 30.20 -19.29
N PHE A 126 -12.16 29.95 -19.22
CA PHE A 126 -11.15 30.64 -20.02
C PHE A 126 -10.54 29.65 -21.02
N GLN A 127 -10.55 30.00 -22.31
CA GLN A 127 -9.87 29.26 -23.37
C GLN A 127 -8.42 29.74 -23.46
N ASP A 128 -7.47 28.83 -23.61
CA ASP A 128 -6.34 29.12 -24.49
C ASP A 128 -5.78 27.87 -25.19
N LYS A 129 -5.36 28.08 -26.44
CA LYS A 129 -4.77 27.10 -27.35
C LYS A 129 -3.25 27.08 -27.12
N THR A 130 -2.62 25.90 -27.11
CA THR A 130 -1.61 25.49 -28.12
C THR A 130 -1.00 24.12 -27.79
N SER A 131 -0.69 23.42 -28.88
CA SER A 131 -0.10 22.10 -29.09
C SER A 131 1.34 21.91 -28.58
N SER A 132 1.69 20.70 -28.14
CA SER A 132 2.73 19.87 -28.77
C SER A 132 2.88 18.50 -28.05
N GLU A 133 3.15 17.48 -28.86
CA GLU A 133 3.31 16.04 -28.58
C GLU A 133 4.38 15.66 -27.54
N CYS A 134 4.25 14.48 -26.94
CA CYS A 134 5.37 13.65 -26.48
C CYS A 134 5.00 12.15 -26.59
N ASP A 135 5.71 11.43 -27.45
CA ASP A 135 5.88 9.97 -27.45
C ASP A 135 6.96 9.57 -26.43
N CYS A 136 6.66 8.60 -25.57
CA CYS A 136 7.51 7.53 -25.02
C CYS A 136 6.75 6.75 -23.93
#